data_AF-A0A7J5XYA1-F1
#
_entry.id   AF-A0A7J5XYA1-F1
#
_cell.length_a   1.000
_cell.length_b   1.000
_cell.length_c   1.000
_cell.angle_alpha   90.00
_cell.angle_beta   90.00
_cell.angle_gamma   90.00
#
_symmetry.space_group_name_H-M   'P 1'
#
loop_
_entity.id
_entity.type
_entity.pdbx_description
1 polymer ?
#
loop_
_entity_poly.entity_id
_entity_poly.type
_entity_poly.pdbx_seq_one_letter_code
_entity_poly.pdbx_strand_id
1 'polypeptide(L)'
;MLQIGSMSVFLIQNIYMNMLTLTFTSLSWKDTTNCHRTASMVCWTLLRQVIGGNLLPEAVTWFYTSVLRALQVHGQHEVCNSTLSQLAMLIYENLRARYPELRAVMTQIPNISVEALDQYDHRLLDPNAQKVGDKKRKDHFRKLIEGTVGKALCQQFRKEVHIRNLPSLYKSPKPDKDLVQNSEATGLEALFAPEKNTL
;
A
#
# COMPACT_ATOMS: atom_id res chain seq x y z
N MET A 1 -36.63 -35.53 -3.05
CA MET A 1 -36.44 -34.33 -2.19
C MET A 1 -34.98 -34.14 -1.74
N LEU A 2 -34.19 -35.20 -1.53
CA LEU A 2 -32.77 -35.12 -1.12
C LEU A 2 -31.79 -34.55 -2.18
N GLN A 3 -32.12 -34.63 -3.47
CA GLN A 3 -31.23 -34.22 -4.56
C GLN A 3 -31.27 -32.72 -4.89
N ILE A 4 -32.37 -32.04 -4.52
CA ILE A 4 -32.52 -30.59 -4.73
C ILE A 4 -31.74 -29.83 -3.65
N GLY A 5 -31.78 -30.29 -2.39
CA GLY A 5 -31.05 -29.68 -1.28
C GLY A 5 -29.52 -29.73 -1.46
N SER A 6 -28.99 -30.82 -1.99
CA SER A 6 -27.56 -30.95 -2.29
C SER A 6 -27.10 -30.05 -3.44
N MET A 7 -27.92 -29.91 -4.49
CA MET A 7 -27.66 -28.96 -5.58
C MET A 7 -27.71 -27.50 -5.11
N SER A 8 -28.66 -27.13 -4.24
CA SER A 8 -28.74 -25.78 -3.68
C SER A 8 -27.52 -25.44 -2.82
N VAL A 9 -27.06 -26.37 -1.98
CA VAL A 9 -25.85 -26.18 -1.18
C VAL A 9 -24.60 -26.04 -2.06
N PHE A 10 -24.48 -26.85 -3.11
CA PHE A 10 -23.37 -26.76 -4.07
C PHE A 10 -23.35 -25.41 -4.81
N LEU A 11 -24.51 -24.92 -5.24
CA LEU A 11 -24.63 -23.60 -5.89
C LEU A 11 -24.23 -22.47 -4.94
N ILE A 12 -24.67 -22.52 -3.68
CA ILE A 12 -24.30 -21.52 -2.67
C ILE A 12 -22.78 -21.52 -2.41
N GLN A 13 -22.18 -22.71 -2.29
CA GLN A 13 -20.73 -22.85 -2.12
C GLN A 13 -19.96 -22.29 -3.32
N ASN A 14 -20.42 -22.55 -4.54
CA ASN A 14 -19.79 -22.06 -5.76
C ASN A 14 -19.91 -20.53 -5.90
N ILE A 15 -21.10 -19.97 -5.65
CA ILE A 15 -21.32 -18.52 -5.64
C ILE A 15 -20.41 -17.84 -4.62
N TYR A 16 -20.29 -18.42 -3.42
CA TYR A 16 -19.47 -17.88 -2.36
C TYR A 16 -17.98 -17.86 -2.74
N MET A 17 -17.47 -18.95 -3.30
CA MET A 17 -16.08 -19.02 -3.77
C MET A 17 -15.81 -18.03 -4.91
N ASN A 18 -16.73 -17.88 -5.85
CA ASN A 18 -16.62 -16.89 -6.92
C ASN A 18 -16.60 -15.45 -6.38
N MET A 19 -17.42 -15.15 -5.37
CA MET A 19 -17.41 -13.85 -4.70
C MET A 19 -16.08 -13.60 -3.99
N LEU A 20 -15.54 -14.60 -3.31
CA LEU A 20 -14.25 -14.50 -2.63
C LEU A 20 -13.12 -14.25 -3.65
N THR A 21 -13.07 -15.04 -4.72
CA THR A 21 -12.09 -14.88 -5.81
C THR A 21 -12.21 -13.51 -6.48
N LEU A 22 -13.42 -13.06 -6.83
CA LEU A 22 -13.64 -11.76 -7.45
C LEU A 22 -13.20 -10.62 -6.52
N THR A 23 -13.58 -10.68 -5.25
CA THR A 23 -13.26 -9.67 -4.24
C THR A 23 -11.74 -9.49 -4.13
N PHE A 24 -10.99 -10.59 -3.94
CA PHE A 24 -9.54 -10.55 -3.81
C PHE A 24 -8.83 -10.20 -5.12
N THR A 25 -9.36 -10.63 -6.27
CA THR A 25 -8.84 -10.23 -7.60
C THR A 25 -8.97 -8.73 -7.82
N SER A 26 -10.09 -8.13 -7.39
CA SER A 26 -10.36 -6.71 -7.59
C SER A 26 -9.39 -5.79 -6.82
N LEU A 27 -8.71 -6.30 -5.78
CA LEU A 27 -7.67 -5.57 -5.06
C LEU A 27 -6.46 -5.22 -5.94
N SER A 28 -6.24 -5.97 -7.03
CA SER A 28 -5.14 -5.71 -7.96
C SER A 28 -5.54 -4.81 -9.14
N TRP A 29 -6.80 -4.40 -9.23
CA TRP A 29 -7.24 -3.44 -10.25
C TRP A 29 -6.64 -2.07 -9.96
N LYS A 30 -6.30 -1.30 -11.00
CA LYS A 30 -5.73 0.05 -10.86
C LYS A 30 -6.76 1.11 -10.42
N ASP A 31 -7.56 0.78 -9.43
CA ASP A 31 -8.54 1.64 -8.76
C ASP A 31 -8.28 1.61 -7.25
N THR A 32 -7.57 2.64 -6.77
CA THR A 32 -7.21 2.80 -5.36
C THR A 32 -8.44 2.93 -4.45
N THR A 33 -9.53 3.52 -4.93
CA THR A 33 -10.77 3.66 -4.15
C THR A 33 -11.45 2.31 -3.98
N ASN A 34 -11.53 1.51 -5.06
CA ASN A 34 -12.02 0.14 -4.99
C ASN A 34 -11.17 -0.71 -4.05
N CYS A 35 -9.84 -0.67 -4.21
CA CYS A 35 -8.92 -1.42 -3.36
C CYS A 35 -9.15 -1.10 -1.87
N HIS A 36 -9.20 0.19 -1.50
CA HIS A 36 -9.43 0.61 -0.12
C HIS A 36 -10.78 0.10 0.43
N ARG A 37 -11.89 0.34 -0.28
CA ARG A 37 -13.23 -0.06 0.17
C ARG A 37 -13.34 -1.58 0.31
N THR A 38 -12.87 -2.31 -0.69
CA THR A 38 -12.95 -3.77 -0.73
C THR A 38 -12.08 -4.41 0.35
N ALA A 39 -10.86 -3.92 0.55
CA ALA A 39 -9.97 -4.40 1.60
C ALA A 39 -10.50 -4.12 3.01
N SER A 40 -11.06 -2.93 3.25
CA SER A 40 -11.54 -2.51 4.58
C SER A 40 -12.87 -3.15 4.98
N MET A 41 -13.79 -3.36 4.04
CA MET A 41 -15.17 -3.76 4.37
C MET A 41 -15.51 -5.20 4.00
N VAL A 42 -14.93 -5.72 2.92
CA VAL A 42 -15.46 -6.94 2.27
C VAL A 42 -14.53 -8.14 2.45
N CYS A 43 -13.24 -8.00 2.18
CA CYS A 43 -12.30 -9.13 2.12
C CYS A 43 -12.30 -9.99 3.38
N TRP A 44 -12.11 -9.37 4.55
CA TRP A 44 -12.09 -10.10 5.81
C TRP A 44 -13.48 -10.63 6.19
N THR A 45 -14.54 -9.84 5.96
CA THR A 45 -15.91 -10.23 6.26
C THR A 45 -16.31 -11.50 5.52
N LEU A 46 -15.94 -11.60 4.24
CA LEU A 46 -16.08 -12.82 3.48
C LEU A 46 -15.16 -13.89 4.08
N LEU A 47 -13.83 -13.76 3.99
CA LEU A 47 -12.90 -14.83 4.37
C LEU A 47 -13.20 -15.44 5.76
N ARG A 48 -13.58 -14.63 6.76
CA ARG A 48 -13.95 -15.07 8.11
C ARG A 48 -15.09 -16.08 8.15
N GLN A 49 -16.03 -16.11 7.19
CA GLN A 49 -17.09 -17.12 7.15
C GLN A 49 -16.56 -18.52 6.82
N VAL A 50 -15.40 -18.61 6.17
CA VAL A 50 -14.83 -19.89 5.71
C VAL A 50 -13.57 -20.31 6.46
N ILE A 51 -12.97 -19.45 7.31
CA ILE A 51 -11.78 -19.83 8.08
C ILE A 51 -12.02 -20.98 9.06
N GLY A 52 -13.26 -21.20 9.50
CA GLY A 52 -13.63 -22.34 10.34
C GLY A 52 -13.70 -23.66 9.57
N GLY A 53 -13.86 -23.60 8.25
CA GLY A 53 -13.88 -24.75 7.37
C GLY A 53 -12.47 -25.26 7.02
N ASN A 54 -12.41 -26.21 6.10
CA ASN A 54 -11.16 -26.71 5.53
C ASN A 54 -10.90 -26.01 4.19
N LEU A 55 -10.07 -24.97 4.19
CA LEU A 55 -9.64 -24.31 2.97
C LEU A 55 -8.48 -25.09 2.37
N LEU A 56 -8.38 -25.11 1.05
CA LEU A 56 -7.20 -25.63 0.38
C LEU A 56 -5.99 -24.73 0.68
N PRO A 57 -4.82 -25.27 1.04
CA PRO A 57 -3.61 -24.47 1.28
C PRO A 57 -3.26 -23.52 0.13
N GLU A 58 -3.49 -23.95 -1.11
CA GLU A 58 -3.30 -23.15 -2.32
C GLU A 58 -4.25 -21.94 -2.36
N ALA A 59 -5.50 -22.10 -1.91
CA ALA A 59 -6.43 -20.99 -1.83
C ALA A 59 -6.00 -19.97 -0.77
N VAL A 60 -5.54 -20.46 0.40
CA VAL A 60 -5.05 -19.59 1.49
C VAL A 60 -3.86 -18.77 1.04
N THR A 61 -2.86 -19.41 0.42
CA THR A 61 -1.70 -18.72 -0.14
C THR A 61 -2.10 -17.77 -1.27
N TRP A 62 -3.07 -18.11 -2.10
CA TRP A 62 -3.59 -17.22 -3.15
C TRP A 62 -4.28 -15.96 -2.59
N PHE A 63 -5.13 -16.08 -1.57
CA PHE A 63 -5.74 -14.92 -0.92
C PHE A 63 -4.68 -14.01 -0.31
N TYR A 64 -3.71 -14.61 0.39
CA TYR A 64 -2.64 -13.86 1.05
C TYR A 64 -1.73 -13.13 0.05
N THR A 65 -1.26 -13.83 -0.98
CA THR A 65 -0.46 -13.25 -2.07
C THR A 65 -1.22 -12.18 -2.86
N SER A 66 -2.55 -12.31 -3.03
CA SER A 66 -3.38 -11.28 -3.65
C SER A 66 -3.36 -9.97 -2.85
N VAL A 67 -3.39 -10.04 -1.51
CA VAL A 67 -3.28 -8.85 -0.65
C VAL A 67 -1.88 -8.25 -0.71
N LEU A 68 -0.82 -9.06 -0.67
CA LEU A 68 0.56 -8.58 -0.81
C LEU A 68 0.81 -7.93 -2.17
N ARG A 69 0.24 -8.49 -3.26
CA ARG A 69 0.29 -7.89 -4.59
C ARG A 69 -0.45 -6.55 -4.63
N ALA A 70 -1.63 -6.46 -4.02
CA ALA A 70 -2.33 -5.19 -3.90
C ALA A 70 -1.49 -4.15 -3.14
N LEU A 71 -0.72 -4.57 -2.14
CA LEU A 71 0.20 -3.70 -1.41
C LEU A 71 1.38 -3.23 -2.29
N GLN A 72 1.84 -4.05 -3.23
CA GLN A 72 2.81 -3.65 -4.25
C GLN A 72 2.23 -2.62 -5.23
N VAL A 73 0.95 -2.74 -5.60
CA VAL A 73 0.28 -1.84 -6.56
C VAL A 73 -0.13 -0.51 -5.92
N HIS A 74 -0.73 -0.56 -4.73
CA HIS A 74 -1.38 0.59 -4.08
C HIS A 74 -0.67 1.10 -2.82
N GLY A 75 0.38 0.42 -2.34
CA GLY A 75 1.05 0.72 -1.07
C GLY A 75 1.74 2.09 -1.01
N GLN A 76 1.92 2.76 -2.14
CA GLN A 76 2.35 4.16 -2.19
C GLN A 76 1.33 5.13 -1.56
N HIS A 77 0.04 4.75 -1.54
CA HIS A 77 -1.01 5.53 -0.89
C HIS A 77 -1.14 5.10 0.57
N GLU A 78 -0.93 6.03 1.49
CA GLU A 78 -0.92 5.75 2.94
C GLU A 78 -2.17 5.02 3.43
N VAL A 79 -3.35 5.44 2.96
CA VAL A 79 -4.63 4.82 3.32
C VAL A 79 -4.65 3.34 2.89
N CYS A 80 -4.33 3.05 1.63
CA CYS A 80 -4.28 1.67 1.14
C CYS A 80 -3.21 0.84 1.84
N ASN A 81 -2.02 1.40 2.06
CA ASN A 81 -0.96 0.73 2.80
C ASN A 81 -1.45 0.31 4.19
N SER A 82 -2.06 1.24 4.93
CA SER A 82 -2.53 0.99 6.28
C SER A 82 -3.61 -0.11 6.33
N THR A 83 -4.56 -0.07 5.40
CA THR A 83 -5.68 -1.02 5.30
C THR A 83 -5.22 -2.40 4.83
N LEU A 84 -4.40 -2.47 3.77
CA LEU A 84 -3.90 -3.73 3.24
C LEU A 84 -2.92 -4.40 4.22
N SER A 85 -2.08 -3.62 4.90
CA SER A 85 -1.21 -4.14 5.97
C SER A 85 -2.03 -4.74 7.11
N GLN A 86 -3.14 -4.10 7.49
CA GLN A 86 -4.04 -4.63 8.50
C GLN A 86 -4.74 -5.92 8.02
N LEU A 87 -5.21 -5.94 6.78
CA LEU A 87 -5.84 -7.13 6.19
C LEU A 87 -4.85 -8.30 6.12
N ALA A 88 -3.62 -8.06 5.65
CA ALA A 88 -2.56 -9.07 5.63
C ALA A 88 -2.27 -9.61 7.04
N MET A 89 -2.19 -8.74 8.05
CA MET A 89 -1.99 -9.16 9.44
C MET A 89 -3.14 -10.05 9.92
N LEU A 90 -4.39 -9.67 9.67
CA LEU A 90 -5.56 -10.46 10.06
C LEU A 90 -5.56 -11.85 9.42
N ILE A 91 -5.27 -11.93 8.12
CA ILE A 91 -5.19 -13.20 7.41
C ILE A 91 -4.08 -14.06 8.00
N TYR A 92 -2.88 -13.50 8.20
CA TYR A 92 -1.74 -14.22 8.74
C TYR A 92 -2.04 -14.74 10.15
N GLU A 93 -2.45 -13.86 11.08
CA GLU A 93 -2.70 -14.23 12.48
C GLU A 93 -3.76 -15.31 12.65
N ASN A 94 -4.84 -15.28 11.85
CA ASN A 94 -5.95 -16.22 11.99
C ASN A 94 -5.74 -17.55 11.28
N LEU A 95 -4.86 -17.61 10.28
CA LEU A 95 -4.66 -18.81 9.46
C LEU A 95 -3.31 -19.48 9.70
N ARG A 96 -2.30 -18.76 10.22
CA ARG A 96 -0.92 -19.26 10.37
C ARG A 96 -0.79 -20.53 11.22
N ALA A 97 -1.65 -20.72 12.22
CA ALA A 97 -1.65 -21.92 13.06
C ALA A 97 -2.07 -23.19 12.30
N ARG A 98 -2.90 -23.04 11.26
CA ARG A 98 -3.44 -24.15 10.46
C ARG A 98 -2.76 -24.32 9.11
N TYR A 99 -2.22 -23.23 8.55
CA TYR A 99 -1.64 -23.17 7.22
C TYR A 99 -0.18 -22.68 7.29
N PRO A 100 0.79 -23.58 7.50
CA PRO A 100 2.21 -23.23 7.59
C PRO A 100 2.77 -22.62 6.29
N GLU A 101 2.12 -22.84 5.16
CA GLU A 101 2.49 -22.30 3.83
C GLU A 101 2.50 -20.76 3.81
N LEU A 102 1.73 -20.11 4.69
CA LEU A 102 1.76 -18.66 4.84
C LEU A 102 3.15 -18.14 5.23
N ARG A 103 3.91 -18.92 6.02
CA ARG A 103 5.28 -18.60 6.36
C ARG A 103 6.18 -18.64 5.12
N ALA A 104 5.98 -19.62 4.24
CA ALA A 104 6.74 -19.73 3.00
C ALA A 104 6.47 -18.54 2.06
N VAL A 105 5.25 -18.00 2.07
CA VAL A 105 4.95 -16.75 1.34
C VAL A 105 5.65 -15.55 2.00
N MET A 106 5.66 -15.44 3.32
CA MET A 106 6.34 -14.37 4.05
C MET A 106 7.85 -14.35 3.77
N THR A 107 8.51 -15.50 3.76
CA THR A 107 9.97 -15.58 3.51
C THR A 107 10.36 -15.17 2.09
N GLN A 108 9.41 -15.10 1.15
CA GLN A 108 9.64 -14.59 -0.21
C GLN A 108 9.57 -13.06 -0.29
N ILE A 109 9.18 -12.37 0.79
CA ILE A 109 9.13 -10.90 0.83
C ILE A 109 10.57 -10.35 0.74
N PRO A 110 10.84 -9.38 -0.15
CA PRO A 110 12.16 -8.76 -0.25
C PRO A 110 12.63 -8.14 1.07
N ASN A 111 13.88 -8.39 1.45
CA ASN A 111 14.52 -7.82 2.66
C ASN A 111 13.82 -8.17 3.99
N ILE A 112 13.07 -9.27 4.06
CA ILE A 112 12.47 -9.71 5.32
C ILE A 112 13.56 -10.22 6.29
N SER A 113 13.50 -9.82 7.56
CA SER A 113 14.29 -10.46 8.62
C SER A 113 13.61 -11.75 9.05
N VAL A 114 14.28 -12.88 8.81
CA VAL A 114 13.78 -14.20 9.18
C VAL A 114 13.70 -14.33 10.71
N GLU A 115 14.64 -13.73 11.43
CA GLU A 115 14.67 -13.72 12.89
C GLU A 115 13.49 -12.94 13.48
N ALA A 116 13.13 -11.80 12.89
CA ALA A 116 11.95 -11.04 13.29
C ALA A 116 10.66 -11.81 12.99
N LEU A 117 10.61 -12.51 11.85
CA LEU A 117 9.49 -13.39 11.49
C LEU A 117 9.36 -14.56 12.48
N ASP A 118 10.46 -15.17 12.90
CA ASP A 118 10.48 -16.23 13.92
C ASP A 118 9.96 -15.74 15.27
N GLN A 119 10.39 -14.56 15.70
CA GLN A 119 9.89 -13.96 16.93
C GLN A 119 8.40 -13.62 16.83
N TYR A 120 7.92 -13.19 15.66
CA TYR A 120 6.51 -12.94 15.43
C TYR A 120 5.70 -14.24 15.51
N ASP A 121 6.13 -15.28 14.79
CA ASP A 121 5.48 -16.60 14.76
C ASP A 121 5.45 -17.25 16.14
N HIS A 122 6.57 -17.21 16.88
CA HIS A 122 6.62 -17.78 18.23
C HIS A 122 5.61 -17.12 19.16
N ARG A 123 5.50 -15.79 19.14
CA ARG A 123 4.51 -15.05 19.94
C ARG A 123 3.08 -15.29 19.51
N LEU A 124 2.85 -15.56 18.23
CA LEU A 124 1.53 -15.80 17.67
C LEU A 124 1.02 -17.21 18.00
N LEU A 125 1.92 -18.20 17.99
CA LEU A 125 1.58 -19.62 18.16
C LEU A 125 1.65 -20.09 19.61
N ASP A 126 2.48 -19.47 20.45
CA ASP A 126 2.59 -19.82 21.86
C ASP A 126 1.47 -19.14 22.68
N PRO A 127 0.52 -19.90 23.23
CA PRO A 127 -0.55 -19.34 24.06
C PRO A 127 -0.04 -18.70 25.37
N ASN A 128 1.19 -19.02 25.79
CA ASN A 128 1.82 -18.46 26.99
C ASN A 128 2.72 -17.24 26.70
N ALA A 129 2.86 -16.85 25.43
CA ALA A 129 3.68 -15.70 25.07
C ALA A 129 3.15 -14.39 25.66
N GLN A 130 4.07 -13.50 26.04
CA GLN A 130 3.73 -12.20 26.60
C GLN A 130 2.94 -11.36 25.60
N LYS A 131 1.73 -10.92 26.00
CA LYS A 131 0.86 -10.10 25.16
C LYS A 131 1.51 -8.74 24.89
N VAL A 132 1.88 -8.55 23.62
CA VAL A 132 2.35 -7.25 23.11
C VAL A 132 1.14 -6.37 22.82
N GLY A 133 1.19 -5.11 23.25
CA GLY A 133 0.11 -4.15 22.97
C GLY A 133 -0.18 -4.01 21.48
N ASP A 134 -1.45 -3.82 21.12
CA ASP A 134 -1.92 -3.88 19.72
C ASP A 134 -1.15 -2.98 18.76
N LYS A 135 -0.78 -1.77 19.21
CA LYS A 135 0.02 -0.83 18.41
C LYS A 135 1.39 -1.42 18.05
N LYS A 136 2.12 -1.92 19.06
CA LYS A 136 3.44 -2.53 18.87
C LYS A 136 3.37 -3.78 17.99
N ARG A 137 2.31 -4.59 18.13
CA ARG A 137 2.10 -5.78 17.29
C ARG A 137 1.89 -5.39 15.83
N LYS A 138 1.01 -4.42 15.56
CA LYS A 138 0.76 -3.87 14.22
C LYS A 138 2.03 -3.28 13.61
N ASP A 139 2.78 -2.49 14.37
CA ASP A 139 4.02 -1.87 13.90
C ASP A 139 5.08 -2.93 13.57
N HIS A 140 5.20 -3.97 14.40
CA HIS A 140 6.11 -5.08 14.13
C HIS A 140 5.74 -5.83 12.85
N PHE A 141 4.45 -6.15 12.66
CA PHE A 141 3.99 -6.80 11.43
C PHE A 141 4.24 -5.96 10.19
N ARG A 142 3.96 -4.65 10.25
CA ARG A 142 4.21 -3.73 9.14
C ARG A 142 5.67 -3.72 8.69
N LYS A 143 6.62 -3.81 9.63
CA LYS A 143 8.05 -3.93 9.30
C LYS A 143 8.37 -5.21 8.53
N LEU A 144 7.72 -6.34 8.86
CA LEU A 144 7.95 -7.61 8.17
C LEU A 144 7.53 -7.56 6.70
N ILE A 145 6.44 -6.85 6.39
CA ILE A 145 5.89 -6.76 5.03
C ILE A 145 6.35 -5.51 4.27
N GLU A 146 7.23 -4.69 4.84
CA GLU A 146 7.66 -3.41 4.25
C GLU A 146 8.24 -3.59 2.83
N GLY A 147 8.95 -4.70 2.59
CA GLY A 147 9.50 -5.04 1.28
C GLY A 147 8.46 -5.27 0.17
N THR A 148 7.18 -5.44 0.52
CA THR A 148 6.08 -5.55 -0.45
C THR A 148 5.42 -4.22 -0.78
N VAL A 149 5.71 -3.15 -0.03
CA VAL A 149 5.05 -1.86 -0.24
C VAL A 149 5.53 -1.22 -1.55
N GLY A 150 4.57 -0.92 -2.43
CA GLY A 150 4.83 -0.21 -3.68
C GLY A 150 5.51 1.14 -3.45
N LYS A 151 6.61 1.41 -4.15
CA LYS A 151 7.30 2.70 -4.12
C LYS A 151 6.69 3.64 -5.17
N ALA A 152 6.61 4.92 -4.85
CA ALA A 152 6.13 5.92 -5.81
C ALA A 152 7.02 5.95 -7.07
N LEU A 153 6.41 6.16 -8.24
CA LEU A 153 7.10 6.21 -9.53
C LEU A 153 8.30 7.19 -9.51
N CYS A 154 8.13 8.35 -8.87
CA CYS A 154 9.18 9.36 -8.70
C CYS A 154 10.38 8.89 -7.88
N GLN A 155 10.23 7.87 -7.02
CA GLN A 155 11.31 7.27 -6.26
C GLN A 155 12.00 6.15 -7.05
N GLN A 156 11.27 5.45 -7.93
CA GLN A 156 11.82 4.40 -8.79
C GLN A 156 12.67 4.95 -9.93
N PHE A 157 12.32 6.13 -10.46
CA PHE A 157 13.08 6.82 -11.52
C PHE A 157 14.01 7.92 -11.02
N ARG A 158 14.17 8.09 -9.70
CA ARG A 158 15.33 8.81 -9.17
C ARG A 158 16.55 7.97 -9.48
N LYS A 159 17.17 8.25 -10.62
CA LYS A 159 18.51 7.78 -10.94
C LYS A 159 19.36 8.14 -9.72
N GLU A 160 19.87 7.13 -9.01
CA GLU A 160 20.71 7.33 -7.84
C GLU A 160 22.08 7.82 -8.35
N VAL A 161 22.13 9.05 -8.84
CA VAL A 161 23.35 9.66 -9.36
C VAL A 161 23.97 10.42 -8.21
N HIS A 162 24.91 9.77 -7.53
CA HIS A 162 25.85 10.47 -6.67
C HIS A 162 26.86 11.22 -7.57
N ILE A 163 26.40 12.28 -8.23
CA ILE A 163 27.28 13.12 -9.06
C ILE A 163 28.07 13.98 -8.09
N ARG A 164 29.25 13.50 -7.68
CA ARG A 164 30.17 14.22 -6.80
C ARG A 164 30.57 15.59 -7.36
N ASN A 165 30.36 15.82 -8.66
CA ASN A 165 30.68 17.07 -9.35
C ASN A 165 29.54 17.51 -10.28
N LEU A 166 28.33 17.74 -9.76
CA LEU A 166 27.33 18.46 -10.54
C LEU A 166 27.60 19.97 -10.42
N PRO A 167 27.88 20.69 -11.53
CA PRO A 167 27.95 22.15 -11.49
C PRO A 167 26.61 22.71 -11.03
N SER A 168 26.63 23.62 -10.05
CA SER A 168 25.41 24.25 -9.52
C SER A 168 24.64 24.96 -10.64
N LEU A 169 23.44 24.48 -10.97
CA LEU A 169 22.64 25.00 -12.08
C LEU A 169 21.88 26.30 -11.78
N TYR A 170 21.89 26.78 -10.53
CA TYR A 170 21.26 28.05 -10.19
C TYR A 170 22.03 28.74 -9.06
N LYS A 171 22.82 29.77 -9.41
CA LYS A 171 23.10 30.85 -8.47
C LYS A 171 21.91 31.80 -8.57
N SER A 172 21.04 31.79 -7.56
CA SER A 172 20.09 32.88 -7.37
C SER A 172 20.88 34.19 -7.35
N PRO A 173 20.57 35.19 -8.19
CA PRO A 173 21.20 36.49 -8.10
C PRO A 173 20.98 37.01 -6.67
N LYS A 174 22.06 37.44 -6.00
CA LYS A 174 21.91 38.23 -4.78
C LYS A 174 21.14 39.50 -5.17
N PRO A 175 20.15 39.95 -4.37
CA PRO A 175 19.56 41.26 -4.60
C PRO A 175 20.66 42.30 -4.42
N ASP A 176 21.01 42.97 -5.51
CA ASP A 176 21.95 44.08 -5.49
C ASP A 176 21.26 45.25 -4.79
N LYS A 177 21.79 45.62 -3.62
CA LYS A 177 21.49 46.89 -3.00
C LYS A 177 22.47 47.89 -3.58
N ASP A 178 21.93 49.02 -4.00
CA ASP A 178 22.61 50.28 -4.33
C ASP A 178 22.89 50.52 -5.82
N LEU A 179 21.87 50.97 -6.55
CA LEU A 179 22.04 51.96 -7.63
C LEU A 179 20.85 52.94 -7.61
N VAL A 180 20.87 53.85 -6.64
CA VAL A 180 20.18 55.14 -6.76
C VAL A 180 21.22 56.15 -7.21
N GLN A 181 21.19 56.56 -8.48
CA GLN A 181 21.32 57.96 -8.94
C GLN A 181 21.62 58.04 -10.44
N ASN A 182 20.74 58.80 -11.14
CA ASN A 182 20.93 59.50 -12.43
C ASN A 182 21.26 58.61 -13.65
N SER A 183 20.63 58.73 -14.81
CA SER A 183 20.09 59.90 -15.48
C SER A 183 19.27 59.41 -16.70
N GLU A 184 18.34 60.25 -17.13
CA GLU A 184 17.61 60.24 -18.42
C GLU A 184 16.36 59.35 -18.52
N ALA A 185 15.22 60.02 -18.42
CA ALA A 185 13.88 59.53 -18.67
C ALA A 185 13.66 59.20 -20.17
N THR A 186 14.25 58.10 -20.62
CA THR A 186 13.92 57.46 -21.91
C THR A 186 13.52 56.00 -21.69
N GLY A 187 12.72 55.75 -20.65
CA GLY A 187 12.10 54.46 -20.36
C GLY A 187 10.66 54.38 -20.88
N LEU A 188 10.16 53.16 -21.05
CA LEU A 188 8.82 52.83 -21.56
C LEU A 188 7.65 53.52 -20.84
N GLU A 189 7.87 54.15 -19.68
CA GLU A 189 6.90 54.98 -18.98
C GLU A 189 6.26 56.10 -19.82
N ALA A 190 6.95 56.63 -20.85
CA ALA A 190 6.38 57.65 -21.74
C ALA A 190 5.25 57.12 -22.66
N LEU A 191 5.19 55.81 -22.93
CA LEU A 191 4.19 55.19 -23.81
C LEU A 191 2.82 55.01 -23.13
N PHE A 192 2.75 55.14 -21.80
CA PHE A 192 1.53 54.95 -21.01
C PHE A 192 0.99 56.26 -20.41
N ALA A 193 1.56 57.41 -20.80
CA ALA A 193 1.01 58.70 -20.41
C ALA A 193 -0.34 58.93 -21.13
N PRO A 194 -1.41 59.30 -20.40
CA PRO A 194 -2.70 59.53 -21.03
C PRO A 194 -2.64 60.79 -21.92
N GLU A 195 -3.01 60.64 -23.20
CA GLU A 195 -3.16 61.77 -24.11
C GLU A 195 -4.21 62.75 -23.56
N LYS A 196 -3.76 63.95 -23.17
CA LYS A 196 -4.67 65.07 -22.90
C LYS A 196 -5.18 65.58 -24.24
N ASN A 197 -6.34 65.06 -24.62
CA ASN A 197 -7.12 65.55 -25.73
C ASN A 197 -7.73 66.91 -25.37
N THR A 198 -7.22 68.00 -25.94
CA THR A 198 -7.88 69.32 -25.92
C THR A 198 -7.61 70.08 -27.22
N LEU A 199 -8.64 70.06 -28.07
CA LEU A 199 -9.11 71.04 -29.06
C LEU A 199 -8.13 72.12 -29.58
#